data_AF-A0A6G8CAE1-F1
#
_entry.id   AF-A0A6G8CAE1-F1
#
_cell.length_a   1.000
_cell.length_b   1.000
_cell.length_c   1.000
_cell.angle_alpha   90.00
_cell.angle_beta   90.00
_cell.angle_gamma   90.00
#
_symmetry.space_group_name_H-M   'P 1'
#
loop_
_entity.id
_entity.type
_entity.pdbx_description
1 polymer ?
#
loop_
_entity_poly.entity_id
_entity_poly.type
_entity_poly.pdbx_seq_one_letter_code
_entity_poly.pdbx_strand_id
1 'polypeptide(L)'
;MGAVLLRTASISKAGNSITVFLIAFLIGIPWVFYHLLSEIFLNGQSIGKRARDLKVIRLDGTQPGLGDYFLRWLLRLIDISLMSGAVAVITILINGRGQRLGDLAAGTTVVRVKASTRLDETIMLPDANYQVVFPQAASLTAEDVTLIRQLFQQGMQRQNYLLLNEVANKVKSLTGIRTDLQDEPFLRTVLRDYAHLLNQV
;
A
#
# COMPACT_ATOMS: atom_id res chain seq x y z
N MET A 1 52.08 40.67 23.65
CA MET A 1 50.63 40.51 23.90
C MET A 1 49.78 40.34 22.63
N GLY A 2 50.04 41.05 21.52
CA GLY A 2 49.19 40.98 20.31
C GLY A 2 49.14 39.62 19.57
N ALA A 3 50.25 38.87 19.53
CA ALA A 3 50.29 37.57 18.84
C ALA A 3 49.52 36.45 19.58
N VAL A 4 49.39 36.54 20.91
CA VAL A 4 48.63 35.58 21.72
C VAL A 4 47.14 35.78 21.53
N LEU A 5 46.68 37.04 21.47
CA LEU A 5 45.27 37.38 21.23
C LEU A 5 44.78 37.00 19.82
N LEU A 6 45.63 37.12 18.81
CA LEU A 6 45.34 36.67 17.45
C LEU A 6 45.24 35.13 17.36
N ARG A 7 46.09 34.41 18.10
CA ARG A 7 46.00 32.93 18.17
C ARG A 7 44.74 32.47 18.90
N THR A 8 44.35 33.11 20.01
CA THR A 8 43.12 32.74 20.74
C THR A 8 41.86 33.06 19.94
N ALA A 9 41.84 34.15 19.18
CA ALA A 9 40.72 34.49 18.30
C ALA A 9 40.57 33.51 17.12
N SER A 10 41.69 33.06 16.54
CA SER A 10 41.70 32.03 15.48
C SER A 10 41.29 30.65 16.00
N ILE A 11 41.70 30.26 17.22
CA ILE A 11 41.30 29.00 17.86
C ILE A 11 39.81 29.02 18.24
N SER A 12 39.29 30.16 18.72
CA SER A 12 37.87 30.34 19.03
C SER A 12 36.98 30.30 17.79
N LYS A 13 37.36 30.98 16.69
CA LYS A 13 36.65 30.90 15.41
C LYS A 13 36.73 29.51 14.79
N ALA A 14 37.89 28.84 14.88
CA ALA A 14 38.04 27.46 14.41
C ALA A 14 37.17 26.48 15.22
N GLY A 15 37.13 26.62 16.55
CA GLY A 15 36.24 25.85 17.42
C GLY A 15 34.77 26.03 17.03
N ASN A 16 34.33 27.27 16.79
CA ASN A 16 32.96 27.54 16.38
C ASN A 16 32.65 26.97 14.98
N SER A 17 33.58 27.06 14.03
CA SER A 17 33.42 26.46 12.68
C SER A 17 33.39 24.93 12.71
N ILE A 18 34.21 24.29 13.54
CA ILE A 18 34.23 22.83 13.70
C ILE A 18 32.92 22.36 14.36
N THR A 19 32.44 23.06 15.38
CA THR A 19 31.16 22.75 16.02
C THR A 19 29.99 22.92 15.04
N VAL A 20 29.96 23.99 14.26
CA VAL A 20 28.93 24.19 13.21
C VAL A 20 28.98 23.09 12.15
N PHE A 21 30.18 22.68 11.71
CA PHE A 21 30.35 21.59 10.76
C PHE A 21 29.87 20.25 11.33
N LEU A 22 30.21 19.94 12.59
CA LEU A 22 29.76 18.73 13.27
C LEU A 22 28.24 18.69 13.42
N ILE A 23 27.61 19.81 13.79
CA ILE A 23 26.14 19.91 13.91
C ILE A 23 25.49 19.73 12.54
N ALA A 24 26.01 20.40 11.50
CA ALA A 24 25.51 20.27 10.13
C ALA A 24 25.61 18.82 9.62
N PHE A 25 26.70 18.13 9.94
CA PHE A 25 26.90 16.73 9.58
C PHE A 25 25.96 15.79 10.34
N LEU A 26 25.82 16.01 11.65
CA LEU A 26 24.95 15.22 12.54
C LEU A 26 23.47 15.29 12.11
N ILE A 27 23.02 16.44 11.62
CA ILE A 27 21.63 16.64 11.15
C ILE A 27 21.47 16.28 9.66
N GLY A 28 22.46 16.61 8.83
CA GLY A 28 22.39 16.43 7.38
C GLY A 28 22.39 14.96 6.95
N ILE A 29 23.16 14.10 7.62
CA ILE A 29 23.20 12.67 7.28
C ILE A 29 21.84 12.00 7.49
N PRO A 30 21.20 12.07 8.68
CA PRO A 30 19.88 11.49 8.86
C PRO A 30 18.86 12.03 7.86
N TRP A 31 18.91 13.32 7.52
CA TRP A 31 18.01 13.90 6.53
C TRP A 31 18.15 13.28 5.14
N VAL A 32 19.39 13.13 4.65
CA VAL A 32 19.67 12.56 3.33
C VAL A 32 19.36 11.06 3.29
N PHE A 33 19.74 10.32 4.34
CA PHE A 33 19.58 8.87 4.39
C PHE A 33 18.19 8.42 4.85
N TYR A 34 17.38 9.30 5.44
CA TYR A 34 16.03 9.00 5.93
C TYR A 34 15.21 8.25 4.91
N HIS A 35 15.20 8.72 3.66
CA HIS A 35 14.38 8.09 2.63
C HIS A 35 14.86 6.68 2.28
N LEU A 36 16.18 6.50 2.11
CA LEU A 36 16.79 5.20 1.79
C LEU A 36 16.54 4.20 2.92
N LEU A 37 16.86 4.59 4.15
CA LEU A 37 16.68 3.74 5.34
C LEU A 37 15.21 3.38 5.51
N SER A 38 14.29 4.35 5.39
CA SER A 38 12.86 4.07 5.52
C SER A 38 12.37 3.08 4.48
N GLU A 39 12.78 3.22 3.20
CA GLU A 39 12.37 2.30 2.14
C GLU A 39 12.94 0.89 2.34
N ILE A 40 14.17 0.77 2.84
CA ILE A 40 14.77 -0.53 3.13
C ILE A 40 14.07 -1.21 4.33
N PHE A 41 13.88 -0.50 5.44
CA PHE A 41 13.30 -1.08 6.65
C PHE A 41 11.78 -1.33 6.55
N LEU A 42 11.07 -0.53 5.76
CA LEU A 42 9.61 -0.62 5.60
C LEU A 42 9.20 -1.21 4.25
N ASN A 43 10.08 -2.01 3.61
CA ASN A 43 9.79 -2.77 2.39
C ASN A 43 9.16 -1.91 1.26
N GLY A 44 9.81 -0.80 0.92
CA GLY A 44 9.41 0.09 -0.17
C GLY A 44 8.42 1.18 0.25
N GLN A 45 8.31 1.46 1.54
CA GLN A 45 7.49 2.55 2.08
C GLN A 45 8.35 3.53 2.88
N SER A 46 8.03 4.81 2.81
CA SER A 46 8.45 5.77 3.83
C SER A 46 7.28 6.04 4.78
N ILE A 47 7.53 6.66 5.93
CA ILE A 47 6.46 6.97 6.90
C ILE A 47 5.29 7.73 6.23
N GLY A 48 5.62 8.73 5.40
CA GLY A 48 4.61 9.51 4.67
C GLY A 48 3.89 8.70 3.57
N LYS A 49 4.59 7.78 2.89
CA LYS A 49 3.95 6.87 1.92
C LYS A 49 2.99 5.92 2.63
N ARG A 50 3.40 5.37 3.77
CA ARG A 50 2.58 4.48 4.59
C ARG A 50 1.31 5.16 5.08
N ALA A 51 1.40 6.43 5.51
CA ALA A 51 0.23 7.23 5.89
C ALA A 51 -0.76 7.47 4.75
N ARG A 52 -0.35 7.32 3.48
CA ARG A 52 -1.20 7.47 2.29
C ARG A 52 -1.50 6.14 1.59
N ASP A 53 -1.20 5.01 2.22
CA ASP A 53 -1.33 3.67 1.64
C ASP A 53 -0.55 3.52 0.34
N LEU A 54 0.62 4.14 0.22
CA LEU A 54 1.47 4.05 -0.97
C LEU A 54 2.62 3.06 -0.74
N LYS A 55 2.93 2.26 -1.76
CA LYS A 55 4.06 1.33 -1.77
C LYS A 55 4.80 1.36 -3.09
N VAL A 56 6.12 1.33 -3.02
CA VAL A 56 6.98 1.13 -4.19
C VAL A 56 6.99 -0.35 -4.56
N ILE A 57 6.73 -0.66 -5.82
CA ILE A 57 6.83 -2.00 -6.40
C ILE A 57 7.61 -1.94 -7.72
N ARG A 58 8.19 -3.06 -8.16
CA ARG A 58 8.70 -3.15 -9.53
C ARG A 58 7.54 -3.15 -10.53
N LEU A 59 7.84 -2.79 -11.78
CA LEU A 59 6.87 -2.85 -12.87
C LEU A 59 6.30 -4.28 -13.06
N ASP A 60 7.09 -5.29 -12.73
CA ASP A 60 6.68 -6.71 -12.79
C ASP A 60 5.84 -7.15 -11.57
N GLY A 61 5.52 -6.25 -10.64
CA GLY A 61 4.78 -6.55 -9.42
C GLY A 61 5.61 -7.16 -8.29
N THR A 62 6.87 -7.48 -8.54
CA THR A 62 7.81 -8.01 -7.53
C THR A 62 8.25 -6.93 -6.54
N GLN A 63 8.77 -7.37 -5.38
CA GLN A 63 9.31 -6.45 -4.39
C GLN A 63 10.63 -5.83 -4.91
N PRO A 64 10.82 -4.51 -4.77
CA PRO A 64 12.08 -3.89 -5.15
C PRO A 64 13.22 -4.38 -4.26
N GLY A 65 14.38 -4.63 -4.87
CA GLY A 65 15.59 -5.01 -4.16
C GLY A 65 16.32 -3.81 -3.55
N LEU A 66 17.36 -4.07 -2.77
CA LEU A 66 18.20 -3.03 -2.18
C LEU A 66 18.84 -2.10 -3.22
N GLY A 67 19.27 -2.68 -4.35
CA GLY A 67 19.86 -1.93 -5.47
C GLY A 67 18.88 -0.92 -6.08
N ASP A 68 17.59 -1.26 -6.14
CA ASP A 68 16.56 -0.38 -6.69
C ASP A 68 16.36 0.85 -5.78
N TYR A 69 16.28 0.63 -4.46
CA TYR A 69 16.18 1.71 -3.48
C TYR A 69 17.43 2.59 -3.50
N PHE A 70 18.62 1.99 -3.62
CA PHE A 70 19.88 2.73 -3.71
C PHE A 70 19.95 3.59 -4.97
N LEU A 71 19.57 3.04 -6.14
CA LEU A 71 19.57 3.78 -7.40
C LEU A 71 18.60 4.97 -7.37
N ARG A 72 17.39 4.75 -6.83
CA ARG A 72 16.40 5.81 -6.59
C ARG A 72 16.95 6.91 -5.68
N TRP A 73 17.67 6.53 -4.62
CA TRP A 73 18.27 7.48 -3.67
C TRP A 73 19.43 8.26 -4.29
N LEU A 74 20.31 7.59 -5.04
CA LEU A 74 21.46 8.23 -5.70
C LEU A 74 20.99 9.23 -6.76
N LEU A 75 20.05 8.83 -7.63
CA LEU A 75 19.49 9.71 -8.65
C LEU A 75 18.70 10.87 -8.04
N ARG A 76 18.10 10.67 -6.86
CA ARG A 76 17.46 11.77 -6.12
C ARG A 76 18.46 12.84 -5.68
N LEU A 77 19.70 12.48 -5.33
CA LEU A 77 20.74 13.47 -5.05
C LEU A 77 21.02 14.30 -6.30
N ILE A 78 21.13 13.67 -7.47
CA ILE A 78 21.40 14.37 -8.74
C ILE A 78 20.21 15.26 -9.13
N ASP A 79 18.99 14.73 -9.09
CA ASP A 79 17.77 15.47 -9.43
C ASP A 79 17.59 16.73 -8.56
N ILE A 80 17.85 16.61 -7.25
CA ILE A 80 17.65 17.70 -6.28
C ILE A 80 18.83 18.67 -6.26
N SER A 81 20.07 18.17 -6.28
CA SER A 81 21.28 19.00 -6.16
C SER A 81 21.63 19.75 -7.44
N LEU A 82 21.48 19.11 -8.60
CA LEU A 82 21.96 19.69 -9.85
C LEU A 82 20.96 20.67 -10.45
N MET A 83 19.66 20.35 -10.36
CA MET A 83 18.61 21.04 -11.14
C MET A 83 17.38 21.41 -10.31
N SER A 84 17.48 21.42 -8.97
CA SER A 84 16.36 21.77 -8.07
C SER A 84 15.05 21.01 -8.35
N GLY A 85 15.14 19.78 -8.89
CA GLY A 85 13.99 18.96 -9.25
C GLY A 85 13.39 19.19 -10.64
N ALA A 86 13.94 20.06 -11.48
CA ALA A 86 13.44 20.29 -12.84
C ALA A 86 13.44 19.00 -13.70
N VAL A 87 14.50 18.20 -13.59
CA VAL A 87 14.61 16.90 -14.28
C VAL A 87 13.52 15.94 -13.83
N ALA A 88 13.22 15.89 -12.53
CA ALA A 88 12.14 15.05 -12.00
C ALA A 88 10.77 15.47 -12.55
N VAL A 89 10.51 16.78 -12.66
CA VAL A 89 9.25 17.30 -13.21
C VAL A 89 9.13 16.97 -14.70
N ILE A 90 10.17 17.22 -15.48
CA ILE A 90 10.20 16.95 -16.92
C ILE A 90 10.00 15.45 -17.19
N THR A 91 10.70 14.58 -16.46
CA THR A 91 10.58 13.12 -16.63
C THR A 91 9.19 12.61 -16.25
N ILE A 92 8.59 13.14 -15.18
CA ILE A 92 7.21 12.81 -14.80
C ILE A 92 6.22 13.20 -15.91
N LEU A 93 6.35 14.42 -16.45
CA LEU A 93 5.44 14.95 -17.47
C LEU A 93 5.56 14.21 -18.80
N ILE A 94 6.79 13.91 -19.25
CA ILE A 94 7.03 13.26 -20.54
C ILE A 94 6.61 11.78 -20.50
N ASN A 95 6.87 11.08 -19.40
CA ASN A 95 6.63 9.64 -19.34
C ASN A 95 5.13 9.29 -19.18
N GLY A 96 4.28 10.22 -18.73
CA GLY A 96 2.83 10.00 -18.54
C GLY A 96 2.46 8.97 -17.46
N ARG A 97 3.44 8.24 -16.92
CA ARG A 97 3.28 7.21 -15.87
C ARG A 97 3.53 7.75 -14.46
N GLY A 98 3.81 9.05 -14.32
CA GLY A 98 4.05 9.67 -13.01
C GLY A 98 5.37 9.26 -12.35
N GLN A 99 6.32 8.71 -13.10
CA GLN A 99 7.60 8.19 -12.60
C GLN A 99 8.71 9.23 -12.76
N ARG A 100 9.58 9.36 -11.75
CA ARG A 100 10.79 10.19 -11.82
C ARG A 100 11.93 9.44 -12.50
N LEU A 101 12.99 10.15 -12.87
CA LEU A 101 14.21 9.53 -13.42
C LEU A 101 14.70 8.32 -12.59
N GLY A 102 14.74 8.48 -11.26
CA GLY A 102 15.10 7.39 -10.35
C GLY A 102 14.16 6.20 -10.35
N ASP A 103 12.85 6.43 -10.56
CA ASP A 103 11.87 5.36 -10.65
C ASP A 103 11.98 4.61 -12.00
N LEU A 104 12.24 5.34 -13.10
CA LEU A 104 12.49 4.74 -14.42
C LEU A 104 13.75 3.88 -14.42
N ALA A 105 14.86 4.42 -13.91
CA ALA A 105 16.14 3.72 -13.91
C ALA A 105 16.10 2.44 -13.07
N ALA A 106 15.34 2.45 -11.97
CA ALA A 106 15.15 1.28 -11.11
C ALA A 106 14.02 0.34 -11.59
N GLY A 107 13.29 0.68 -12.66
CA GLY A 107 12.14 -0.12 -13.11
C GLY A 107 11.04 -0.25 -12.06
N THR A 108 10.80 0.80 -11.28
CA THR A 108 9.85 0.80 -10.16
C THR A 108 8.73 1.82 -10.34
N THR A 109 7.61 1.58 -9.68
CA THR A 109 6.46 2.49 -9.65
C THR A 109 5.85 2.53 -8.25
N VAL A 110 5.04 3.55 -7.98
CA VAL A 110 4.34 3.72 -6.71
C VAL A 110 2.86 3.39 -6.92
N VAL A 111 2.35 2.42 -6.18
CA VAL A 111 0.96 2.02 -6.21
C VAL A 111 0.27 2.29 -4.88
N ARG A 112 -1.05 2.45 -4.91
CA ARG A 112 -1.88 2.52 -3.72
C ARG A 112 -2.21 1.10 -3.25
N VAL A 113 -1.70 0.72 -2.09
CA VAL A 113 -2.02 -0.53 -1.40
C VAL A 113 -3.20 -0.26 -0.48
N LYS A 114 -4.40 -0.17 -1.06
CA LYS A 114 -5.61 -0.07 -0.24
C LYS A 114 -5.70 -1.34 0.58
N ALA A 115 -5.56 -1.24 1.90
CA ALA A 115 -6.01 -2.30 2.78
C ALA A 115 -7.51 -2.44 2.53
N SER A 116 -7.94 -3.56 1.93
CA SER A 116 -9.35 -3.91 1.88
C SER A 116 -9.77 -4.16 3.32
N THR A 117 -10.16 -3.12 4.06
CA THR A 117 -10.45 -3.25 5.48
C THR A 117 -11.89 -2.86 5.76
N ARG A 118 -12.57 -3.82 6.40
CA ARG A 118 -13.61 -3.70 7.44
C ARG A 118 -15.07 -4.01 7.11
N LEU A 119 -15.49 -4.09 5.85
CA LEU A 119 -16.85 -4.59 5.58
C LEU A 119 -16.92 -6.13 5.56
N ASP A 120 -15.82 -6.83 5.27
CA ASP A 120 -15.80 -8.30 5.22
C ASP A 120 -15.86 -8.97 6.60
N GLU A 121 -15.19 -8.41 7.61
CA GLU A 121 -15.03 -9.08 8.91
C GLU A 121 -16.35 -9.14 9.69
N THR A 122 -17.18 -8.08 9.59
CA THR A 122 -18.51 -8.05 10.23
C THR A 122 -19.57 -8.87 9.48
N ILE A 123 -19.38 -9.09 8.17
CA ILE A 123 -20.27 -9.97 7.41
C ILE A 123 -19.95 -11.43 7.72
N MET A 124 -18.72 -11.77 8.10
CA MET A 124 -18.25 -13.15 8.17
C MET A 124 -18.01 -13.75 9.54
N LEU A 125 -17.99 -12.97 10.62
CA LEU A 125 -17.96 -13.54 11.96
C LEU A 125 -19.41 -13.87 12.35
N PRO A 126 -19.81 -15.14 12.33
CA PRO A 126 -21.12 -15.52 12.84
C PRO A 126 -21.06 -15.30 14.36
N ASP A 127 -22.11 -14.73 14.96
CA ASP A 127 -22.24 -14.76 16.41
C ASP A 127 -22.13 -16.23 16.87
N ALA A 128 -21.62 -16.49 18.08
CA ALA A 128 -21.39 -17.86 18.58
C ALA A 128 -22.65 -18.77 18.58
N ASN A 129 -23.84 -18.19 18.38
CA ASN A 129 -25.13 -18.87 18.28
C ASN A 129 -25.77 -18.79 16.88
N TYR A 130 -24.99 -18.49 15.83
CA TYR A 130 -25.52 -18.42 14.47
C TYR A 130 -25.99 -19.80 13.98
N GLN A 131 -27.21 -19.87 13.47
CA GLN A 131 -27.77 -21.07 12.87
C GLN A 131 -27.74 -20.96 11.35
N VAL A 132 -27.24 -22.01 10.71
CA VAL A 132 -27.14 -22.10 9.25
C VAL A 132 -28.54 -22.12 8.64
N VAL A 133 -28.82 -21.18 7.74
CA VAL A 133 -30.14 -21.05 7.09
C VAL A 133 -30.20 -21.91 5.82
N PHE A 134 -29.10 -21.95 5.06
CA PHE A 134 -28.95 -22.71 3.83
C PHE A 134 -27.79 -23.72 3.94
N PRO A 135 -28.04 -24.94 4.42
CA PRO A 135 -27.01 -25.99 4.52
C PRO A 135 -26.40 -26.36 3.16
N GLN A 136 -27.14 -26.12 2.06
CA GLN A 136 -26.69 -26.36 0.70
C GLN A 136 -25.51 -25.45 0.30
N ALA A 137 -25.23 -24.38 1.05
CA ALA A 137 -24.07 -23.52 0.81
C ALA A 137 -22.74 -24.30 0.88
N ALA A 138 -22.68 -25.43 1.62
CA ALA A 138 -21.50 -26.31 1.68
C ALA A 138 -21.12 -26.93 0.32
N SER A 139 -22.02 -26.96 -0.67
CA SER A 139 -21.71 -27.51 -2.00
C SER A 139 -20.84 -26.58 -2.85
N LEU A 140 -20.62 -25.33 -2.42
CA LEU A 140 -19.81 -24.35 -3.13
C LEU A 140 -18.32 -24.61 -2.90
N THR A 141 -17.51 -24.38 -3.94
CA THR A 141 -16.05 -24.43 -3.79
C THR A 141 -15.52 -23.14 -3.17
N ALA A 142 -14.32 -23.19 -2.59
CA ALA A 142 -13.67 -22.00 -2.03
C ALA A 142 -13.42 -20.92 -3.10
N GLU A 143 -13.16 -21.33 -4.34
CA GLU A 143 -12.99 -20.43 -5.49
C GLU A 143 -14.31 -19.77 -5.90
N ASP A 144 -15.42 -20.52 -5.90
CA ASP A 144 -16.76 -19.96 -6.16
C ASP A 144 -17.09 -18.89 -5.11
N VAL A 145 -16.82 -19.17 -3.83
CA VAL A 145 -17.14 -18.26 -2.73
C VAL A 145 -16.32 -16.97 -2.80
N THR A 146 -15.04 -17.03 -3.16
CA THR A 146 -14.22 -15.81 -3.34
C THR A 146 -14.73 -14.96 -4.51
N LEU A 147 -15.12 -15.58 -5.62
CA LEU A 147 -15.69 -14.90 -6.77
C LEU A 147 -17.05 -14.28 -6.43
N ILE A 148 -17.96 -15.03 -5.80
CA ILE A 148 -19.27 -14.54 -5.36
C ILE A 148 -19.10 -13.33 -4.45
N ARG A 149 -18.16 -13.38 -3.50
CA ARG A 149 -17.87 -12.23 -2.61
C ARG A 149 -17.40 -11.01 -3.40
N GLN A 150 -16.46 -11.18 -4.32
CA GLN A 150 -15.95 -10.06 -5.12
C GLN A 150 -17.06 -9.41 -5.94
N LEU A 151 -17.90 -10.22 -6.60
CA LEU A 151 -19.03 -9.73 -7.39
C LEU A 151 -20.09 -9.07 -6.50
N PHE A 152 -20.42 -9.67 -5.36
CA PHE A 152 -21.35 -9.08 -4.40
C PHE A 152 -20.87 -7.71 -3.91
N GLN A 153 -19.60 -7.60 -3.51
CA GLN A 153 -19.02 -6.31 -3.08
C GLN A 153 -19.02 -5.27 -4.19
N GLN A 154 -18.64 -5.68 -5.41
CA GLN A 154 -18.66 -4.81 -6.59
C GLN A 154 -20.08 -4.33 -6.91
N GLY A 155 -21.07 -5.21 -6.81
CA GLY A 155 -22.49 -4.91 -7.01
C GLY A 155 -23.00 -3.89 -5.97
N MET A 156 -22.71 -4.12 -4.69
CA MET A 156 -23.08 -3.22 -3.59
C MET A 156 -22.42 -1.84 -3.72
N GLN A 157 -21.12 -1.79 -4.05
CA GLN A 157 -20.39 -0.52 -4.16
C GLN A 157 -20.88 0.34 -5.32
N ARG A 158 -21.31 -0.29 -6.43
CA ARG A 158 -21.79 0.40 -7.63
C ARG A 158 -23.31 0.52 -7.70
N GLN A 159 -24.03 0.06 -6.68
CA GLN A 159 -25.50 -0.05 -6.67
C GLN A 159 -26.03 -0.77 -7.93
N ASN A 160 -25.28 -1.76 -8.42
CA ASN A 160 -25.63 -2.50 -9.62
C ASN A 160 -26.46 -3.74 -9.26
N TYR A 161 -27.77 -3.53 -9.11
CA TYR A 161 -28.72 -4.57 -8.75
C TYR A 161 -28.84 -5.69 -9.80
N LEU A 162 -28.62 -5.39 -11.09
CA LEU A 162 -28.61 -6.40 -12.15
C LEU A 162 -27.51 -7.44 -11.92
N LEU A 163 -26.31 -6.98 -11.56
CA LEU A 163 -25.20 -7.87 -11.24
C LEU A 163 -25.49 -8.73 -10.01
N LEU A 164 -26.13 -8.16 -8.98
CA LEU A 164 -26.53 -8.91 -7.79
C LEU A 164 -27.57 -9.98 -8.13
N ASN A 165 -28.53 -9.67 -9.00
CA ASN A 165 -29.54 -10.62 -9.47
C ASN A 165 -28.91 -11.78 -10.26
N GLU A 166 -27.97 -11.49 -11.17
CA GLU A 166 -27.27 -12.52 -11.94
C GLU A 166 -26.45 -13.46 -11.04
N VAL A 167 -25.74 -12.89 -10.06
CA VAL A 167 -24.98 -13.68 -9.09
C VAL A 167 -25.93 -14.53 -8.25
N ALA A 168 -27.04 -13.97 -7.77
CA ALA A 168 -28.04 -14.71 -7.00
C ALA A 168 -28.65 -15.86 -7.81
N ASN A 169 -29.04 -15.63 -9.07
CA ASN A 169 -29.57 -16.66 -9.94
C ASN A 169 -28.55 -17.77 -10.21
N LYS A 170 -27.28 -17.40 -10.42
CA LYS A 170 -26.21 -18.38 -10.61
C LYS A 170 -26.01 -19.22 -9.35
N VAL A 171 -25.96 -18.61 -8.17
CA VAL A 171 -25.82 -19.31 -6.89
C VAL A 171 -27.02 -20.24 -6.66
N LYS A 172 -28.26 -19.77 -6.89
CA LYS A 172 -29.49 -20.60 -6.81
C LYS A 172 -29.41 -21.80 -7.76
N SER A 173 -28.90 -21.61 -8.98
CA SER A 173 -28.75 -22.68 -9.97
C SER A 173 -27.72 -23.75 -9.59
N LEU A 174 -26.62 -23.35 -8.93
CA LEU A 174 -25.55 -24.25 -8.53
C LEU A 174 -25.87 -25.01 -7.23
N THR A 175 -26.51 -24.34 -6.28
CA THR A 175 -26.82 -24.90 -4.95
C THR A 175 -28.21 -25.55 -4.89
N GLY A 176 -29.09 -25.27 -5.86
CA GLY A 176 -30.48 -25.73 -5.87
C GLY A 176 -31.37 -25.06 -4.82
N ILE A 177 -30.90 -24.00 -4.15
CA ILE A 177 -31.67 -23.29 -3.11
C ILE A 177 -32.86 -22.57 -3.74
N ARG A 178 -34.05 -22.81 -3.19
CA ARG A 178 -35.28 -22.09 -3.50
C ARG A 178 -35.64 -21.18 -2.33
N THR A 179 -35.73 -19.89 -2.56
CA THR A 179 -36.06 -18.89 -1.54
C THR A 179 -36.82 -17.72 -2.15
N ASP A 180 -37.66 -17.09 -1.35
CA ASP A 180 -38.37 -15.84 -1.66
C ASP A 180 -37.61 -14.60 -1.14
N LEU A 181 -36.42 -14.82 -0.57
CA LEU A 181 -35.56 -13.71 -0.15
C LEU A 181 -35.09 -12.90 -1.36
N GLN A 182 -35.00 -11.59 -1.16
CA GLN A 182 -34.36 -10.68 -2.12
C GLN A 182 -32.88 -11.06 -2.33
N ASP A 183 -32.35 -10.72 -3.50
CA ASP A 183 -31.04 -11.22 -3.94
C ASP A 183 -29.89 -10.80 -3.02
N GLU A 184 -29.89 -9.58 -2.47
CA GLU A 184 -28.85 -9.14 -1.51
C GLU A 184 -28.88 -9.94 -0.19
N PRO A 185 -29.99 -9.98 0.57
CA PRO A 185 -30.03 -10.73 1.83
C PRO A 185 -29.80 -12.23 1.61
N PHE A 186 -30.26 -12.78 0.49
CA PHE A 186 -29.94 -14.15 0.09
C PHE A 186 -28.43 -14.38 -0.03
N LEU A 187 -27.75 -13.61 -0.89
CA LEU A 187 -26.30 -13.75 -1.12
C LEU A 187 -25.49 -13.55 0.17
N ARG A 188 -25.89 -12.58 1.00
CA ARG A 188 -25.25 -12.33 2.30
C ARG A 188 -25.39 -13.54 3.24
N THR A 189 -26.57 -14.17 3.26
CA THR A 189 -26.84 -15.34 4.11
C THR A 189 -26.04 -16.55 3.64
N VAL A 190 -25.99 -16.81 2.33
CA VAL A 190 -25.20 -17.92 1.76
C VAL A 190 -23.71 -17.78 2.09
N LEU A 191 -23.14 -16.57 1.96
CA LEU A 191 -21.74 -16.32 2.30
C LEU A 191 -21.45 -16.52 3.81
N ARG A 192 -22.42 -16.19 4.68
CA ARG A 192 -22.34 -16.42 6.12
C ARG A 192 -22.42 -17.90 6.49
N ASP A 193 -23.38 -18.60 5.90
CA ASP A 193 -23.60 -20.03 6.10
C ASP A 193 -22.36 -20.84 5.71
N TYR A 194 -21.76 -20.53 4.56
CA TYR A 194 -20.52 -21.17 4.12
C TYR A 194 -19.36 -20.95 5.12
N ALA A 195 -19.17 -19.72 5.60
CA ALA A 195 -18.11 -19.40 6.56
C ALA A 195 -18.30 -20.14 7.90
N HIS A 196 -19.55 -20.29 8.34
CA HIS A 196 -19.85 -21.03 9.57
C HIS A 196 -19.64 -22.55 9.40
N LEU A 197 -20.05 -23.11 8.25
CA LEU A 197 -19.87 -24.53 7.95
C LEU A 197 -18.39 -24.94 7.85
N LEU A 198 -17.53 -24.06 7.32
CA LEU A 198 -16.08 -24.30 7.30
C LEU A 198 -15.43 -24.31 8.70
N ASN A 199 -15.95 -23.53 9.65
CA ASN A 199 -15.42 -23.47 11.01
C ASN A 199 -15.91 -24.62 11.91
N GLN A 200 -16.85 -25.44 11.44
CA GLN A 200 -17.40 -26.59 12.17
C GLN A 200 -16.81 -27.94 11.76
N VAL A 201 -15.98 -27.98 10.70
CA VAL A 201 -15.25 -29.17 10.23
C VAL A 201 -13.83 -29.15 10.79
#